data_AF-A0A7S1W9Y1-F1
#
_entry.id   AF-A0A7S1W9Y1-F1
#
_cell.length_a   1.000
_cell.length_b   1.000
_cell.length_c   1.000
_cell.angle_alpha   90.00
_cell.angle_beta   90.00
_cell.angle_gamma   90.00
#
_symmetry.space_group_name_H-M   'P 1'
#
loop_
_entity.id
_entity.type
_entity.pdbx_description
1 polymer ?
#
loop_
_entity_poly.entity_id
_entity_poly.type
_entity_poly.pdbx_seq_one_letter_code
_entity_poly.pdbx_strand_id
1 'polypeptide(L)'
;RITTPAMPKEGSSSKPGKAKAPAAAAPEPELTKGEAVEELAQALLREYMHRKGAKAALGIFDEESPRTDKTIKSRAVMTSLMSMQAIQARCAQLDPAPATFMEQLCAYRLRKRRIAKGDTDAAADDSSAAEDGPSATEAALADTRARIAQLRTQLDAAKDE
;
A
#
# COMPACT_ATOMS: atom_id res chain seq x y z
N ARG A 1 50.39 18.38 62.03
CA ARG A 1 50.15 18.34 60.57
C ARG A 1 48.73 17.80 60.36
N ILE A 2 47.88 18.58 59.67
CA ILE A 2 46.63 18.21 58.96
C ILE A 2 45.44 17.90 59.91
N THR A 3 44.51 18.83 60.16
CA THR A 3 43.37 19.32 59.34
C THR A 3 42.20 18.30 59.27
N THR A 4 41.05 18.74 59.78
CA THR A 4 39.67 18.19 59.72
C THR A 4 39.20 17.97 58.26
N PRO A 5 38.02 17.36 57.89
CA PRO A 5 36.72 17.52 58.58
C PRO A 5 35.62 16.43 58.39
N ALA A 6 34.45 16.77 58.93
CA ALA A 6 33.11 16.60 58.36
C ALA A 6 32.37 15.26 58.51
N MET A 7 31.20 15.38 59.15
CA MET A 7 30.09 14.42 59.20
C MET A 7 29.41 14.22 57.84
N PRO A 8 28.72 13.09 57.62
CA PRO A 8 27.53 12.99 56.78
C PRO A 8 26.25 12.90 57.65
N LYS A 9 25.29 13.82 57.47
CA LYS A 9 24.10 13.77 56.58
C LYS A 9 22.96 12.92 57.14
N GLU A 10 21.89 13.58 57.62
CA GLU A 10 20.61 13.76 56.91
C GLU A 10 19.92 12.41 56.62
N GLY A 11 18.78 12.10 57.19
CA GLY A 11 17.60 12.95 57.23
C GLY A 11 16.53 12.26 56.40
N SER A 12 15.49 11.80 57.08
CA SER A 12 14.25 11.27 56.52
C SER A 12 13.68 12.20 55.45
N SER A 13 13.08 11.65 54.40
CA SER A 13 11.62 11.66 54.25
C SER A 13 11.20 11.35 52.82
N SER A 14 10.22 10.48 52.75
CA SER A 14 9.38 10.09 51.63
C SER A 14 8.95 11.27 50.76
N LYS A 15 9.01 11.09 49.44
CA LYS A 15 8.14 11.81 48.50
C LYS A 15 7.35 10.80 47.66
N PRO A 16 6.02 10.98 47.53
CA PRO A 16 5.14 10.01 46.90
C PRO A 16 5.27 10.05 45.38
N GLY A 17 5.13 8.87 44.79
CA GLY A 17 5.14 8.65 43.34
C GLY A 17 4.05 9.46 42.66
N LYS A 18 4.48 10.31 41.72
CA LYS A 18 3.59 10.99 40.79
C LYS A 18 3.15 9.95 39.76
N ALA A 19 1.92 9.44 39.90
CA ALA A 19 1.27 8.62 38.89
C ALA A 19 1.25 9.41 37.57
N LYS A 20 1.97 8.90 36.58
CA LYS A 20 1.95 9.39 35.21
C LYS A 20 0.59 9.03 34.63
N ALA A 21 -0.33 10.00 34.60
CA ALA A 21 -1.58 9.90 33.88
C ALA A 21 -1.32 9.46 32.43
N PRO A 22 -2.18 8.63 31.82
CA PRO A 22 -2.06 8.29 30.42
C PRO A 22 -2.15 9.58 29.61
N ALA A 23 -1.17 9.79 28.72
CA ALA A 23 -1.19 10.88 27.77
C ALA A 23 -2.54 10.84 27.04
N ALA A 24 -3.33 11.89 27.26
CA ALA A 24 -4.59 12.09 26.57
C ALA A 24 -4.35 11.92 25.07
N ALA A 25 -5.07 10.98 24.45
CA ALA A 25 -5.17 10.91 23.01
C ALA A 25 -5.54 12.32 22.52
N ALA A 26 -4.68 12.89 21.69
CA ALA A 26 -4.94 14.17 21.05
C ALA A 26 -6.32 14.12 20.39
N PRO A 27 -7.09 15.23 20.39
CA PRO A 27 -8.40 15.25 19.77
C PRO A 27 -8.23 14.85 18.31
N GLU A 28 -8.80 13.69 17.95
CA GLU A 28 -9.00 13.28 16.57
C GLU A 28 -9.65 14.48 15.88
N PRO A 29 -9.02 15.07 14.84
CA PRO A 29 -9.63 16.20 14.16
C PRO A 29 -11.03 15.79 13.73
N GLU A 30 -12.04 16.58 14.08
CA GLU A 30 -13.41 16.40 13.59
C GLU A 30 -13.42 16.77 12.10
N LEU A 31 -12.81 15.92 11.27
CA LEU A 31 -12.97 15.97 9.83
C LEU A 31 -14.37 15.51 9.51
N THR A 32 -15.04 16.27 8.65
CA THR A 32 -16.23 15.75 8.00
C THR A 32 -15.84 14.48 7.22
N LYS A 33 -16.80 13.56 7.05
CA LYS A 33 -16.55 12.30 6.33
C LYS A 33 -15.96 12.53 4.93
N GLY A 34 -16.33 13.63 4.27
CA GLY A 34 -15.78 14.00 2.95
C GLY A 34 -14.30 14.36 3.02
N GLU A 35 -13.92 15.26 3.93
CA GLU A 35 -12.51 15.66 4.11
C GLU A 35 -11.64 14.48 4.56
N ALA A 36 -12.16 13.59 5.41
CA ALA A 36 -11.43 12.38 5.82
C ALA A 36 -11.14 11.45 4.64
N VAL A 37 -12.05 11.34 3.66
CA VAL A 37 -11.84 10.54 2.45
C VAL A 37 -10.78 11.17 1.56
N GLU A 38 -10.79 12.49 1.38
CA GLU A 38 -9.79 13.20 0.59
C GLU A 38 -8.40 13.09 1.20
N GLU A 39 -8.25 13.38 2.49
CA GLU A 39 -6.97 13.27 3.20
C GLU A 39 -6.43 11.84 3.16
N LEU A 40 -7.32 10.84 3.29
CA LEU A 40 -6.95 9.44 3.17
C LEU A 40 -6.50 9.07 1.75
N ALA A 41 -7.21 9.54 0.73
CA ALA A 41 -6.83 9.30 -0.67
C ALA A 41 -5.46 9.91 -0.99
N GLN A 42 -5.21 11.15 -0.55
CA GLN A 42 -3.91 11.78 -0.74
C GLN A 42 -2.80 11.05 0.05
N ALA A 43 -3.07 10.62 1.28
CA ALA A 43 -2.10 9.88 2.09
C ALA A 43 -1.73 8.53 1.46
N LEU A 44 -2.69 7.82 0.88
CA LEU A 44 -2.45 6.60 0.11
C LEU A 44 -1.56 6.84 -1.10
N LEU A 45 -1.82 7.92 -1.84
CA LEU A 45 -1.02 8.25 -3.03
C LEU A 45 0.42 8.62 -2.65
N ARG A 46 0.60 9.41 -1.58
CA ARG A 46 1.92 9.73 -1.04
C ARG A 46 2.66 8.47 -0.59
N GLU A 47 1.98 7.53 0.09
CA GLU A 47 2.58 6.25 0.50
C GLU A 47 3.02 5.41 -0.70
N TYR A 48 2.17 5.32 -1.71
CA TYR A 48 2.44 4.58 -2.93
C TYR A 48 3.65 5.14 -3.68
N MET A 49 3.64 6.44 -3.97
CA MET A 49 4.72 7.10 -4.71
C MET A 49 6.06 7.01 -3.95
N HIS A 50 6.03 7.22 -2.64
CA HIS A 50 7.23 7.10 -1.80
C HIS A 50 7.83 5.69 -1.88
N ARG A 51 7.01 4.64 -1.76
CA ARG A 51 7.48 3.24 -1.77
C ARG A 51 7.86 2.72 -3.14
N LYS A 52 7.24 3.24 -4.20
CA LYS A 52 7.62 2.93 -5.58
C LYS A 52 8.83 3.73 -6.08
N GLY A 53 9.36 4.64 -5.26
CA GLY A 53 10.51 5.46 -5.63
C GLY A 53 10.19 6.58 -6.62
N ALA A 54 8.91 6.90 -6.82
CA ALA A 54 8.44 7.97 -7.72
C ALA A 54 8.58 9.36 -7.06
N LYS A 55 9.80 9.71 -6.65
CA LYS A 55 10.08 10.93 -5.87
C LYS A 55 9.79 12.22 -6.62
N ALA A 56 10.02 12.26 -7.93
CA ALA A 56 9.73 13.43 -8.76
C ALA A 56 8.21 13.71 -8.81
N ALA A 57 7.41 12.67 -9.04
CA ALA A 57 5.95 12.78 -9.03
C ALA A 57 5.42 13.15 -7.64
N LEU A 58 6.02 12.60 -6.56
CA LEU A 58 5.68 12.97 -5.20
C LEU A 58 5.97 14.45 -4.90
N GLY A 59 7.07 14.98 -5.44
CA GLY A 59 7.41 16.41 -5.32
C GLY A 59 6.36 17.30 -5.97
N ILE A 60 6.03 17.03 -7.24
CA ILE A 60 4.97 17.75 -7.98
C ILE A 60 3.63 17.63 -7.24
N PHE A 61 3.29 16.43 -6.75
CA PHE A 61 2.06 16.22 -6.00
C PHE A 61 2.02 17.01 -4.69
N ASP A 62 3.12 17.09 -3.95
CA ASP A 62 3.19 17.88 -2.71
C ASP A 62 3.18 19.40 -3.00
N GLU A 63 3.51 19.85 -4.21
CA GLU A 63 3.32 21.24 -4.67
C GLU A 63 1.85 21.54 -5.02
N GLU A 64 1.18 20.66 -5.77
CA GLU A 64 -0.22 20.81 -6.16
C GLU A 64 -1.19 20.57 -4.99
N SER A 65 -0.81 19.69 -4.07
CA SER A 65 -1.55 19.34 -2.86
C SER A 65 -0.65 19.50 -1.63
N PRO A 66 -0.52 20.73 -1.11
CA PRO A 66 0.31 20.99 0.05
C PRO A 66 -0.16 20.21 1.28
N ARG A 67 0.79 19.75 2.09
CA ARG A 67 0.48 19.07 3.35
C ARG A 67 -0.02 20.08 4.38
N THR A 68 -1.15 19.76 5.00
CA THR A 68 -1.78 20.59 6.02
C THR A 68 -1.71 19.90 7.39
N ASP A 69 -2.26 20.54 8.42
CA ASP A 69 -2.38 19.95 9.75
C ASP A 69 -3.28 18.71 9.77
N LYS A 70 -4.20 18.61 8.79
CA LYS A 70 -5.12 17.47 8.62
C LYS A 70 -4.48 16.29 7.90
N THR A 71 -3.29 16.47 7.31
CA THR A 71 -2.63 15.41 6.52
C THR A 71 -2.27 14.20 7.37
N ILE A 72 -2.76 13.03 6.93
CA ILE A 72 -2.48 11.76 7.56
C ILE A 72 -1.03 11.35 7.29
N LYS A 73 -0.19 11.40 8.33
CA LYS A 73 1.26 11.11 8.25
C LYS A 73 1.62 9.67 8.64
N SER A 74 0.68 8.94 9.25
CA SER A 74 0.95 7.64 9.87
C SER A 74 0.25 6.49 9.15
N ARG A 75 1.02 5.43 8.84
CA ARG A 75 0.46 4.16 8.34
C ARG A 75 -0.44 3.49 9.36
N ALA A 76 -0.22 3.67 10.66
CA ALA A 76 -1.10 3.12 11.70
C ALA A 76 -2.48 3.78 11.67
N VAL A 77 -2.51 5.10 11.43
CA VAL A 77 -3.77 5.85 11.26
C VAL A 77 -4.50 5.42 9.99
N MET A 78 -3.80 5.35 8.83
CA MET A 78 -4.40 4.81 7.60
C MET A 78 -4.94 3.39 7.78
N THR A 79 -4.19 2.52 8.47
CA THR A 79 -4.61 1.13 8.75
C THR A 79 -5.90 1.09 9.57
N SER A 80 -6.01 1.96 10.56
CA SER A 80 -7.19 2.03 11.44
C SER A 80 -8.40 2.58 10.69
N LEU A 81 -8.25 3.70 9.96
CA LEU A 81 -9.33 4.31 9.17
C LEU A 81 -9.88 3.37 8.10
N MET A 82 -9.02 2.55 7.48
CA MET A 82 -9.40 1.61 6.42
C MET A 82 -9.71 0.20 6.92
N SER A 83 -9.58 -0.07 8.22
CA SER A 83 -9.71 -1.41 8.81
C SER A 83 -8.84 -2.47 8.10
N MET A 84 -7.58 -2.13 7.81
CA MET A 84 -6.67 -2.92 6.97
C MET A 84 -5.97 -4.09 7.67
N GLN A 85 -6.15 -4.28 8.98
CA GLN A 85 -5.37 -5.24 9.78
C GLN A 85 -5.49 -6.68 9.24
N ALA A 86 -6.72 -7.12 8.96
CA ALA A 86 -6.96 -8.47 8.44
C ALA A 86 -6.46 -8.62 6.99
N ILE A 87 -6.51 -7.55 6.19
CA ILE A 87 -6.02 -7.55 4.80
C ILE A 87 -4.49 -7.65 4.78
N GLN A 88 -3.81 -6.87 5.60
CA GLN A 88 -2.36 -6.90 5.76
C GLN A 88 -1.85 -8.28 6.19
N ALA A 89 -2.50 -8.90 7.18
CA ALA A 89 -2.12 -10.24 7.63
C ALA A 89 -2.20 -11.29 6.51
N ARG A 90 -3.20 -11.18 5.63
CA ARG A 90 -3.34 -12.07 4.46
C ARG A 90 -2.34 -11.74 3.36
N CYS A 91 -2.07 -10.46 3.12
CA CYS A 91 -1.08 -10.03 2.12
C CYS A 91 0.35 -10.37 2.51
N ALA A 92 0.66 -10.45 3.81
CA ALA A 92 1.97 -10.88 4.30
C ALA A 92 2.30 -12.35 3.99
N GLN A 93 1.29 -13.16 3.61
CA GLN A 93 1.44 -14.55 3.20
C GLN A 93 1.65 -14.70 1.68
N LEU A 94 1.62 -13.61 0.92
CA LEU A 94 1.84 -13.61 -0.53
C LEU A 94 3.33 -13.44 -0.83
N ASP A 95 3.78 -14.06 -1.91
CA ASP A 95 5.14 -13.89 -2.43
C ASP A 95 5.09 -13.43 -3.91
N PRO A 96 5.59 -12.22 -4.24
CA PRO A 96 6.09 -11.20 -3.32
C PRO A 96 4.97 -10.53 -2.52
N ALA A 97 5.28 -10.18 -1.26
CA ALA A 97 4.34 -9.46 -0.40
C ALA A 97 4.08 -8.04 -0.95
N PRO A 98 2.81 -7.63 -1.15
CA PRO A 98 2.46 -6.30 -1.61
C PRO A 98 3.04 -5.19 -0.73
N ALA A 99 3.82 -4.31 -1.36
CA ALA A 99 4.60 -3.31 -0.65
C ALA A 99 3.77 -2.09 -0.22
N THR A 100 2.68 -1.75 -0.91
CA THR A 100 1.86 -0.55 -0.65
C THR A 100 0.45 -0.90 -0.21
N PHE A 101 -0.26 0.04 0.42
CA PHE A 101 -1.67 -0.18 0.78
C PHE A 101 -2.55 -0.43 -0.44
N MET A 102 -2.30 0.30 -1.54
CA MET A 102 -3.04 0.13 -2.79
C MET A 102 -2.85 -1.27 -3.36
N GLU A 103 -1.63 -1.80 -3.36
CA GLU A 103 -1.36 -3.16 -3.83
C GLU A 103 -1.98 -4.21 -2.91
N GLN A 104 -1.95 -4.01 -1.59
CA GLN A 104 -2.60 -4.92 -0.63
C GLN A 104 -4.10 -5.02 -0.88
N LEU A 105 -4.77 -3.88 -1.09
CA LEU A 105 -6.19 -3.82 -1.44
C LEU A 105 -6.48 -4.51 -2.77
N CYS A 106 -5.67 -4.25 -3.80
CA CYS A 106 -5.83 -4.88 -5.11
C CYS A 106 -5.65 -6.40 -5.02
N ALA A 107 -4.57 -6.87 -4.41
CA ALA A 107 -4.28 -8.29 -4.23
C ALA A 107 -5.40 -9.01 -3.47
N TYR A 108 -5.89 -8.40 -2.38
CA TYR A 108 -7.01 -8.95 -1.61
C TYR A 108 -8.29 -9.05 -2.44
N ARG A 109 -8.65 -7.99 -3.20
CA ARG A 109 -9.88 -8.00 -4.03
C ARG A 109 -9.79 -9.00 -5.18
N LEU A 110 -8.64 -9.14 -5.81
CA LEU A 110 -8.39 -10.12 -6.86
C LEU A 110 -8.53 -11.54 -6.31
N ARG A 111 -7.89 -11.84 -5.17
CA ARG A 111 -7.98 -13.16 -4.51
C ARG A 111 -9.40 -13.49 -4.07
N LYS A 112 -10.08 -12.54 -3.43
CA LYS A 112 -11.48 -12.71 -3.01
C LYS A 112 -12.39 -13.05 -4.20
N ARG A 113 -12.14 -12.45 -5.37
CA ARG A 113 -12.88 -12.73 -6.61
C ARG A 113 -12.60 -14.14 -7.15
N ARG A 114 -11.34 -14.60 -7.14
CA ARG A 114 -10.98 -15.97 -7.57
C ARG A 114 -11.68 -17.03 -6.73
N ILE A 115 -11.61 -16.88 -5.40
CA ILE A 115 -12.30 -17.78 -4.46
C ILE A 115 -13.81 -17.79 -4.73
N ALA A 116 -14.42 -16.62 -4.95
CA ALA A 116 -15.86 -16.54 -5.26
C ALA A 116 -16.23 -17.18 -6.61
N LYS A 117 -15.28 -17.29 -7.55
CA LYS A 117 -15.46 -17.97 -8.84
C LYS A 117 -15.20 -19.48 -8.78
N GLY A 118 -14.80 -20.01 -7.62
CA GLY A 118 -14.44 -21.42 -7.47
C GLY A 118 -13.03 -21.76 -7.95
N ASP A 119 -12.23 -20.76 -8.32
CA ASP A 119 -10.79 -20.95 -8.55
C ASP A 119 -10.14 -21.14 -7.18
N THR A 120 -10.13 -22.38 -6.71
CA THR A 120 -9.33 -22.76 -5.55
C THR A 120 -7.88 -22.84 -6.00
N ASP A 121 -7.03 -21.98 -5.44
CA ASP A 121 -5.59 -22.00 -5.68
C ASP A 121 -5.04 -23.36 -5.19
N ALA A 122 -4.97 -24.36 -6.06
CA ALA A 122 -3.99 -25.43 -5.93
C ALA A 122 -2.62 -24.76 -6.11
N ALA A 123 -1.76 -24.93 -5.13
CA ALA A 123 -0.36 -24.53 -5.23
C ALA A 123 0.27 -25.16 -6.48
N ALA A 124 0.79 -24.30 -7.37
CA ALA A 124 1.82 -24.63 -8.34
C ALA A 124 2.82 -23.45 -8.22
N ASP A 125 3.85 -23.51 -7.39
CA ASP A 125 5.06 -24.34 -7.54
C ASP A 125 4.94 -25.51 -8.53
N ASP A 126 5.22 -25.23 -9.80
CA ASP A 126 5.88 -26.23 -10.63
C ASP A 126 6.83 -25.53 -11.60
N SER A 127 8.12 -25.66 -11.29
CA SER A 127 9.17 -25.56 -12.27
C SER A 127 9.23 -26.89 -13.03
N SER A 128 8.50 -27.01 -14.15
CA SER A 128 8.80 -28.09 -15.10
C SER A 128 8.56 -27.64 -16.55
N ALA A 129 9.54 -28.00 -17.37
CA ALA A 129 9.65 -27.70 -18.78
C ALA A 129 8.89 -28.74 -19.63
N ALA A 130 8.45 -28.28 -20.81
CA ALA A 130 7.90 -29.04 -21.95
C ALA A 130 6.56 -29.77 -21.66
N GLU A 131 5.50 -29.57 -22.45
CA GLU A 131 5.36 -30.08 -23.82
C GLU A 131 4.30 -29.27 -24.61
N ASP A 132 4.45 -29.34 -25.93
CA ASP A 132 3.77 -28.65 -27.03
C ASP A 132 2.23 -28.76 -27.06
N GLY A 133 1.57 -27.62 -27.29
CA GLY A 133 0.17 -27.57 -27.72
C GLY A 133 -0.30 -26.11 -27.93
N PRO A 134 -0.84 -25.74 -29.11
CA PRO A 134 -1.24 -24.36 -29.37
C PRO A 134 -2.43 -24.00 -28.48
N SER A 135 -2.15 -23.22 -27.43
CA SER A 135 -3.14 -22.67 -26.53
C SER A 135 -4.18 -21.89 -27.34
N ALA A 136 -5.47 -22.00 -26.96
CA ALA A 136 -6.58 -21.29 -27.62
C ALA A 136 -6.35 -19.77 -27.75
N THR A 137 -5.47 -19.20 -26.91
CA THR A 137 -5.03 -17.80 -27.01
C THR A 137 -4.15 -17.53 -28.24
N GLU A 138 -3.31 -18.47 -28.64
CA GLU A 138 -2.40 -18.34 -29.78
C GLU A 138 -3.16 -18.49 -31.11
N ALA A 139 -4.11 -19.41 -31.18
CA ALA A 139 -5.03 -19.54 -32.32
C ALA A 139 -5.85 -18.25 -32.52
N ALA A 140 -6.37 -17.65 -31.45
CA ALA A 140 -7.09 -16.38 -31.51
C ALA A 140 -6.17 -15.21 -31.96
N LEU A 141 -4.91 -15.19 -31.50
CA LEU A 141 -3.92 -14.19 -31.92
C LEU A 141 -3.51 -14.37 -33.39
N ALA A 142 -3.41 -15.60 -33.89
CA ALA A 142 -3.14 -15.89 -35.30
C ALA A 142 -4.30 -15.41 -36.20
N ASP A 143 -5.55 -15.68 -35.82
CA ASP A 143 -6.74 -15.20 -36.53
C ASP A 143 -6.80 -13.66 -36.57
N THR A 144 -6.50 -13.02 -35.43
CA THR A 144 -6.47 -11.55 -35.35
C THR A 144 -5.39 -10.95 -36.25
N ARG A 145 -4.20 -11.59 -36.32
CA ARG A 145 -3.10 -11.16 -37.20
C ARG A 145 -3.45 -11.32 -38.68
N ALA A 146 -4.10 -12.43 -39.05
CA ALA A 146 -4.56 -12.67 -40.41
C ALA A 146 -5.56 -11.59 -40.86
N ARG A 147 -6.50 -11.24 -39.98
CA ARG A 147 -7.52 -10.22 -40.26
C ARG A 147 -6.92 -8.82 -40.42
N ILE A 148 -5.91 -8.47 -39.62
CA ILE A 148 -5.18 -7.20 -39.76
C ILE A 148 -4.43 -7.14 -41.09
N ALA A 149 -3.80 -8.23 -41.53
CA ALA A 149 -3.10 -8.28 -42.81
C ALA A 149 -4.07 -8.07 -43.99
N GLN A 150 -5.23 -8.73 -43.95
CA GLN A 150 -6.25 -8.60 -45.00
C GLN A 150 -6.82 -7.18 -45.11
N LEU A 151 -7.05 -6.52 -43.97
CA LEU A 151 -7.51 -5.12 -43.94
C LEU A 151 -6.46 -4.16 -44.53
N ARG A 152 -5.17 -4.42 -44.30
CA ARG A 152 -4.09 -3.60 -44.90
C ARG A 152 -4.08 -3.72 -46.42
N THR A 153 -4.19 -4.94 -46.95
CA THR A 153 -4.26 -5.16 -48.40
C THR A 153 -5.47 -4.49 -49.05
N GLN A 154 -6.64 -4.50 -48.39
CA GLN A 154 -7.82 -3.78 -48.88
C GLN A 154 -7.63 -2.27 -48.85
N LEU A 155 -6.96 -1.74 -47.82
CA LEU A 155 -6.67 -0.31 -47.71
C LEU A 155 -5.69 0.18 -48.78
N ASP A 156 -4.70 -0.64 -49.12
CA ASP A 156 -3.73 -0.30 -50.17
C ASP A 156 -4.38 -0.38 -51.55
N ALA A 157 -5.20 -1.41 -51.82
CA ALA A 157 -5.99 -1.50 -53.05
C ALA A 157 -6.97 -0.32 -53.25
N ALA A 158 -7.52 0.23 -52.16
CA ALA A 158 -8.43 1.37 -52.20
C ALA A 158 -7.73 2.74 -52.34
N LYS A 159 -6.39 2.79 -52.28
CA LYS A 159 -5.61 4.02 -52.49
C LYS A 159 -5.09 4.16 -53.92
N ASP A 160 -5.13 3.08 -54.70
CA ASP A 160 -4.70 3.04 -56.10
C ASP A 160 -5.87 3.22 -57.09
N GLU A 161 -7.11 3.38 -56.59
CA GLU A 161 -8.29 3.93 -57.31
C GLU A 161 -8.47 5.42 -57.02
#